data_AF-A0A6I4W0M5-F1
#
_entry.id   AF-A0A6I4W0M5-F1
#
_cell.length_a   1.000
_cell.length_b   1.000
_cell.length_c   1.000
_cell.angle_alpha   90.00
_cell.angle_beta   90.00
_cell.angle_gamma   90.00
#
_symmetry.space_group_name_H-M   'P 1'
#
loop_
_entity.id
_entity.type
_entity.pdbx_description
1 polymer ?
#
loop_
_entity_poly.entity_id
_entity_poly.type
_entity_poly.pdbx_seq_one_letter_code
_entity_poly.pdbx_strand_id
1 'polypeptide(L)'
;MRIFEIILIFIHLGTFILAYRTDAKKIWLGAVSANLTVLALHGVFEGFRYQMFFSYLFVILFTLYALAKINNDLFARKIPKVIKVITVSLSLLALVLTSFLAYALPVFTLPKPTGSYDVGVKYFHLIDEKRKDPFLDKSSKKRREVMAKVYYPAQKDESKPFFTYFHNSSELIRLFTKHYGMPSFMFDHLNLVKTHAKENLQISVKKQNYPVVLFSHGAGDSMEVQTSMSENLASHGFIVVAIDHTYTSAATAFPDRVVSAKEANPDNFNTGNLDAIINQIMADDAKFVTTKLGELNKGKMDTAFKGRIDLDKIGAIGHSVGGAVAYNLANNDSRVKAAINLDGRVYISPKKDVKHIAPFLMLASDSGHAQSIQNREGLLKKFEDMPKDEQNMNLTMYGSEKEYKKAYELDQKNTLGLVQVLKKSGNLFTIKGSDHMKYNDIGLFIESPLRELIGIKGEMDPALNLNLSGDVISTFFNQHLQGEANPSLDSLLKKYPELQKVNLK
;
A
#
# COMPACT_ATOMS: atom_id res chain seq x y z
N MET A 1 14.89 8.42 -9.77
CA MET A 1 15.11 9.88 -9.60
C MET A 1 14.31 10.64 -10.65
N ARG A 2 13.87 11.86 -10.33
CA ARG A 2 13.05 12.68 -11.25
C ARG A 2 13.91 13.56 -12.17
N ILE A 3 13.33 14.08 -13.25
CA ILE A 3 14.09 14.69 -14.34
C ILE A 3 14.84 15.96 -13.88
N PHE A 4 14.21 16.86 -13.13
CA PHE A 4 14.86 18.06 -12.64
C PHE A 4 15.84 17.76 -11.49
N GLU A 5 15.61 16.71 -10.69
CA GLU A 5 16.61 16.22 -9.72
C GLU A 5 17.91 15.79 -10.40
N ILE A 6 17.79 15.04 -11.51
CA ILE A 6 18.94 14.59 -12.30
C ILE A 6 19.66 15.79 -12.93
N ILE A 7 18.92 16.69 -13.58
CA ILE A 7 19.48 17.90 -14.20
C ILE A 7 20.19 18.76 -13.14
N LEU A 8 19.59 18.93 -11.96
CA LEU A 8 20.17 19.73 -10.87
C LEU A 8 21.52 19.15 -10.43
N ILE A 9 21.63 17.83 -10.27
CA ILE A 9 22.90 17.17 -9.93
C ILE A 9 23.95 17.35 -11.02
N PHE A 10 23.57 17.22 -12.30
CA PHE A 10 24.51 17.47 -13.40
C PHE A 10 24.97 18.92 -13.46
N ILE A 11 24.10 19.88 -13.16
CA ILE A 11 24.46 21.31 -13.05
C ILE A 11 25.44 21.52 -11.89
N HIS A 12 25.27 20.82 -10.76
CA HIS A 12 26.21 20.88 -9.64
C HIS A 12 27.59 20.38 -10.05
N LEU A 13 27.66 19.23 -10.74
CA LEU A 13 28.89 18.67 -11.27
C LEU A 13 29.58 19.62 -12.26
N GLY A 14 28.82 20.20 -13.19
CA GLY A 14 29.32 21.20 -14.14
C GLY A 14 29.85 22.46 -13.43
N THR A 15 29.19 22.89 -12.36
CA THR A 15 29.58 24.04 -11.54
C THR A 15 30.97 23.83 -10.90
N PHE A 16 31.28 22.62 -10.42
CA PHE A 16 32.62 22.32 -9.93
C PHE A 16 33.66 22.46 -11.04
N ILE A 17 33.43 21.87 -12.20
CA ILE A 17 34.38 21.94 -13.33
C ILE A 17 34.65 23.40 -13.73
N LEU A 18 33.59 24.21 -13.84
CA LEU A 18 33.70 25.63 -14.17
C LEU A 18 34.48 26.41 -13.10
N ALA A 19 34.20 26.16 -11.82
CA ALA A 19 34.89 26.80 -10.70
C ALA A 19 36.41 26.48 -10.63
N TYR A 20 36.88 25.43 -11.31
CA TYR A 20 38.31 25.12 -11.46
C TYR A 20 38.96 25.79 -12.68
N ARG A 21 38.19 26.14 -13.71
CA ARG A 21 38.72 26.57 -15.00
C ARG A 21 38.78 28.08 -15.20
N THR A 22 37.97 28.85 -14.48
CA THR A 22 37.85 30.30 -14.74
C THR A 22 37.35 31.10 -13.54
N ASP A 23 37.84 32.34 -13.44
CA ASP A 23 37.39 33.35 -12.48
C ASP A 23 36.50 34.43 -13.13
N ALA A 24 36.04 34.21 -14.37
CA ALA A 24 35.24 35.20 -15.09
C ALA A 24 33.86 35.42 -14.42
N LYS A 25 33.59 36.65 -13.98
CA LYS A 25 32.34 37.07 -13.32
C LYS A 25 31.07 36.60 -14.06
N LYS A 26 31.04 36.74 -15.40
CA LYS A 26 29.89 36.34 -16.23
C LYS A 26 29.60 34.83 -16.13
N ILE A 27 30.64 34.01 -16.05
CA ILE A 27 30.51 32.54 -15.95
C ILE A 27 29.96 32.14 -14.58
N TRP A 28 30.45 32.76 -13.50
CA TRP A 28 29.95 32.53 -12.15
C TRP A 28 28.49 32.95 -11.99
N LEU A 29 28.11 34.13 -12.51
CA LEU A 29 26.70 34.57 -12.54
C LEU A 29 25.82 33.60 -13.34
N GLY A 30 26.28 33.16 -14.52
CA GLY A 30 25.57 32.17 -15.33
C GLY A 30 25.35 30.84 -14.60
N ALA A 31 26.37 30.35 -13.89
CA ALA A 31 26.25 29.14 -13.09
C ALA A 31 25.24 29.30 -11.94
N VAL A 32 25.25 30.43 -11.23
CA VAL A 32 24.25 30.73 -10.19
C VAL A 32 22.85 30.75 -10.78
N SER A 33 22.64 31.47 -11.89
CA SER A 33 21.35 31.53 -12.57
C SER A 33 20.86 30.15 -13.01
N ALA A 34 21.72 29.29 -13.54
CA ALA A 34 21.35 27.94 -13.96
C ALA A 34 20.92 27.07 -12.76
N ASN A 35 21.70 27.08 -11.67
CA ASN A 35 21.36 26.35 -10.43
C ASN A 35 20.01 26.80 -9.86
N LEU A 36 19.82 28.12 -9.70
CA LEU A 36 18.58 28.69 -9.16
C LEU A 36 17.37 28.41 -10.07
N THR A 37 17.55 28.49 -11.39
CA THR A 37 16.48 28.22 -12.36
C THR A 37 16.03 26.76 -12.27
N VAL A 38 16.96 25.81 -12.28
CA VAL A 38 16.59 24.39 -12.19
C VAL A 38 16.05 24.03 -10.81
N LEU A 39 16.57 24.63 -9.73
CA LEU A 39 15.99 24.46 -8.39
C LEU A 39 14.54 24.97 -8.35
N ALA A 40 14.25 26.12 -8.96
CA ALA A 40 12.90 26.67 -9.05
C ALA A 40 11.98 25.77 -9.89
N LEU A 41 12.44 25.29 -11.04
CA LEU A 41 11.68 24.35 -11.89
C LEU A 41 11.38 23.04 -11.13
N HIS A 42 12.37 22.48 -10.44
CA HIS A 42 12.19 21.34 -9.56
C HIS A 42 11.12 21.62 -8.49
N GLY A 43 11.21 22.75 -7.78
CA GLY A 43 10.23 23.15 -6.77
C GLY A 43 8.80 23.27 -7.31
N VAL A 44 8.63 23.77 -8.53
CA VAL A 44 7.33 24.00 -9.16
C VAL A 44 6.72 22.71 -9.74
N PHE A 45 7.51 21.91 -10.47
CA PHE A 45 6.99 20.78 -11.24
C PHE A 45 7.09 19.44 -10.51
N GLU A 46 8.10 19.29 -9.66
CA GLU A 46 8.35 18.04 -8.93
C GLU A 46 8.03 18.19 -7.44
N GLY A 47 8.24 19.37 -6.86
CA GLY A 47 8.07 19.61 -5.44
C GLY A 47 9.28 19.15 -4.62
N PHE A 48 9.58 19.92 -3.58
CA PHE A 48 10.73 19.70 -2.71
C PHE A 48 10.57 18.46 -1.84
N ARG A 49 11.70 17.77 -1.59
CA ARG A 49 11.74 16.61 -0.70
C ARG A 49 13.09 16.50 0.02
N TYR A 50 13.08 15.97 1.23
CA TYR A 50 14.25 15.99 2.11
C TYR A 50 15.44 15.15 1.58
N GLN A 51 15.19 14.16 0.72
CA GLN A 51 16.25 13.36 0.09
C GLN A 51 17.22 14.23 -0.71
N MET A 52 16.75 15.38 -1.21
CA MET A 52 17.53 16.34 -1.98
C MET A 52 18.15 17.46 -1.10
N PHE A 53 18.10 17.33 0.23
CA PHE A 53 18.56 18.37 1.17
C PHE A 53 19.96 18.92 0.86
N PHE A 54 20.96 18.05 0.66
CA PHE A 54 22.31 18.53 0.39
C PHE A 54 22.46 19.18 -0.98
N SER A 55 21.65 18.76 -1.96
CA SER A 55 21.56 19.41 -3.26
C SER A 55 21.00 20.85 -3.10
N TYR A 56 19.94 21.04 -2.31
CA TYR A 56 19.41 22.37 -2.04
C TYR A 56 20.41 23.25 -1.28
N LEU A 57 21.06 22.68 -0.27
CA LEU A 57 22.09 23.36 0.50
C LEU A 57 23.27 23.78 -0.39
N PHE A 58 23.67 22.94 -1.35
CA PHE A 58 24.70 23.27 -2.31
C PHE A 58 24.33 24.52 -3.13
N VAL A 59 23.12 24.60 -3.68
CA VAL A 59 22.67 25.77 -4.44
C VAL A 59 22.74 27.04 -3.60
N ILE A 60 22.28 26.99 -2.34
CA ILE A 60 22.29 28.13 -1.42
C ILE A 60 23.73 28.58 -1.13
N LEU A 61 24.58 27.66 -0.67
CA LEU A 61 25.96 27.96 -0.29
C LEU A 61 26.79 28.42 -1.49
N PHE A 62 26.62 27.77 -2.65
CA PHE A 62 27.28 28.16 -3.89
C PHE A 62 26.85 29.56 -4.32
N THR A 63 25.56 29.88 -4.25
CA THR A 63 25.04 31.22 -4.60
C THR A 63 25.65 32.28 -3.69
N LEU A 64 25.62 32.08 -2.37
CA LEU A 64 26.22 33.01 -1.41
C LEU A 64 27.72 33.21 -1.66
N TYR A 65 28.45 32.11 -1.86
CA TYR A 65 29.88 32.14 -2.12
C TYR A 65 30.19 32.85 -3.45
N ALA A 66 29.47 32.54 -4.52
CA ALA A 66 29.66 33.15 -5.84
C ALA A 66 29.42 34.66 -5.78
N LEU A 67 28.33 35.11 -5.15
CA LEU A 67 28.00 36.53 -5.00
C LEU A 67 29.03 37.26 -4.13
N ALA A 68 29.47 36.66 -3.03
CA ALA A 68 30.52 37.23 -2.18
C ALA A 68 31.85 37.35 -2.94
N LYS A 69 32.24 36.30 -3.68
CA LYS A 69 33.46 36.29 -4.50
C LYS A 69 33.43 37.34 -5.60
N ILE A 70 32.27 37.57 -6.23
CA ILE A 70 32.10 38.54 -7.31
C ILE A 70 32.21 40.00 -6.83
N ASN A 71 31.84 40.27 -5.57
CA ASN A 71 31.71 41.62 -5.03
C ASN A 71 32.82 42.03 -4.06
N ASN A 72 33.72 41.12 -3.65
CA ASN A 72 34.76 41.40 -2.67
C ASN A 72 36.13 40.85 -3.06
N ASP A 73 37.14 41.73 -3.11
CA ASP A 73 38.54 41.37 -3.34
C ASP A 73 39.17 40.53 -2.20
N LEU A 74 38.53 40.50 -1.02
CA LEU A 74 38.92 39.61 0.08
C LEU A 74 38.86 38.12 -0.31
N PHE A 75 37.92 37.75 -1.19
CA PHE A 75 37.78 36.40 -1.73
C PHE A 75 38.65 36.17 -2.99
N ALA A 76 39.37 37.20 -3.47
CA ALA A 76 40.42 37.05 -4.49
C ALA A 76 41.70 36.43 -3.91
N ARG A 77 41.84 36.36 -2.58
CA ARG A 77 42.92 35.63 -1.90
C ARG A 77 42.80 34.13 -2.22
N LYS A 78 43.90 33.51 -2.66
CA LYS A 78 43.93 32.07 -2.99
C LYS A 78 43.54 31.23 -1.77
N ILE A 79 42.38 30.58 -1.84
CA ILE A 79 41.97 29.56 -0.86
C ILE A 79 43.07 28.48 -0.82
N PRO A 80 43.56 28.09 0.38
CA PRO A 80 44.53 27.02 0.50
C PRO A 80 44.07 25.76 -0.24
N LYS A 81 44.98 25.12 -1.00
CA LYS A 81 44.66 23.92 -1.79
C LYS A 81 43.95 22.84 -0.97
N VAL A 82 44.37 22.66 0.28
CA VAL A 82 43.79 21.71 1.24
C VAL A 82 42.31 22.00 1.49
N ILE A 83 41.95 23.25 1.79
CA ILE A 83 40.55 23.65 2.03
C ILE A 83 39.70 23.44 0.78
N LYS A 84 40.26 23.77 -0.40
CA LYS A 84 39.57 23.55 -1.68
C LYS A 84 39.28 22.07 -1.91
N VAL A 85 40.27 21.20 -1.69
CA VAL A 85 40.11 19.74 -1.82
C VAL A 85 39.07 19.22 -0.84
N ILE A 86 39.14 19.59 0.43
CA ILE A 86 38.17 19.16 1.45
C ILE A 86 36.75 19.58 1.06
N THR A 87 36.56 20.84 0.67
CA THR A 87 35.24 21.38 0.30
C THR A 87 34.64 20.62 -0.89
N VAL A 88 35.45 20.36 -1.92
CA VAL A 88 34.99 19.64 -3.12
C VAL A 88 34.70 18.19 -2.77
N SER A 89 35.58 17.51 -2.02
CA SER A 89 35.36 16.12 -1.60
C SER A 89 34.09 15.97 -0.77
N LEU A 90 33.86 16.86 0.21
CA LEU A 90 32.64 16.85 1.02
C LEU A 90 31.39 17.12 0.18
N SER A 91 31.47 18.05 -0.77
CA SER A 91 30.34 18.36 -1.64
C SER A 91 30.02 17.19 -2.58
N LEU A 92 31.04 16.53 -3.14
CA LEU A 92 30.87 15.33 -3.96
C LEU A 92 30.25 14.19 -3.13
N LEU A 93 30.73 13.97 -1.91
CA LEU A 93 30.15 13.00 -0.98
C LEU A 93 28.67 13.31 -0.70
N ALA A 94 28.34 14.58 -0.48
CA ALA A 94 26.97 15.02 -0.23
C ALA A 94 26.04 14.84 -1.46
N LEU A 95 26.57 15.00 -2.68
CA LEU A 95 25.84 14.70 -3.92
C LEU A 95 25.65 13.20 -4.13
N VAL A 96 26.66 12.39 -3.81
CA VAL A 96 26.53 10.92 -3.83
C VAL A 96 25.46 10.48 -2.84
N LEU A 97 25.47 11.01 -1.62
CA LEU A 97 24.45 10.71 -0.60
C LEU A 97 23.06 11.16 -1.04
N THR A 98 22.93 12.36 -1.63
CA THR A 98 21.66 12.82 -2.21
C THR A 98 21.15 11.89 -3.30
N SER A 99 22.02 11.52 -4.24
CA SER A 99 21.66 10.62 -5.35
C SER A 99 21.22 9.25 -4.82
N PHE A 100 21.94 8.73 -3.83
CA PHE A 100 21.60 7.49 -3.15
C PHE A 100 20.24 7.56 -2.46
N LEU A 101 19.96 8.60 -1.66
CA LEU A 101 18.66 8.76 -1.00
C LEU A 101 17.52 8.95 -2.01
N ALA A 102 17.79 9.69 -3.10
CA ALA A 102 16.81 9.95 -4.15
C ALA A 102 16.48 8.70 -4.97
N TYR A 103 17.44 7.77 -5.10
CA TYR A 103 17.24 6.43 -5.64
C TYR A 103 16.51 5.54 -4.62
N ALA A 104 17.04 5.42 -3.41
CA ALA A 104 16.57 4.51 -2.37
C ALA A 104 15.11 4.74 -1.96
N LEU A 105 14.67 6.00 -1.93
CA LEU A 105 13.33 6.42 -1.51
C LEU A 105 12.68 7.21 -2.66
N PRO A 106 12.19 6.54 -3.71
CA PRO A 106 11.72 7.18 -4.91
C PRO A 106 10.33 7.81 -4.73
N VAL A 107 10.07 8.90 -5.48
CA VAL A 107 8.69 9.24 -5.83
C VAL A 107 8.30 8.29 -6.96
N PHE A 108 7.78 7.12 -6.61
CA PHE A 108 7.47 6.05 -7.56
C PHE A 108 6.21 6.36 -8.39
N THR A 109 6.02 5.60 -9.45
CA THR A 109 4.79 5.59 -10.25
C THR A 109 4.04 4.28 -10.03
N LEU A 110 2.74 4.37 -9.74
CA LEU A 110 1.89 3.19 -9.65
C LEU A 110 1.80 2.49 -11.02
N PRO A 111 1.68 1.15 -11.07
CA PRO A 111 1.37 0.44 -12.31
C PRO A 111 0.12 1.04 -12.98
N LYS A 112 0.15 1.17 -14.31
CA LYS A 112 -0.94 1.80 -15.05
C LYS A 112 -2.15 0.85 -15.10
N PRO A 113 -3.37 1.30 -14.75
CA PRO A 113 -4.59 0.52 -14.96
C PRO A 113 -4.73 0.11 -16.43
N THR A 114 -5.09 -1.16 -16.67
CA THR A 114 -5.14 -1.73 -18.03
C THR A 114 -6.55 -1.80 -18.61
N GLY A 115 -7.56 -1.45 -17.83
CA GLY A 115 -8.96 -1.46 -18.27
C GLY A 115 -9.37 -0.24 -19.11
N SER A 116 -10.63 -0.23 -19.55
CA SER A 116 -11.17 0.72 -20.54
C SER A 116 -11.88 1.95 -19.95
N TYR A 117 -11.96 2.04 -18.62
CA TYR A 117 -12.58 3.15 -17.91
C TYR A 117 -11.51 4.04 -17.28
N ASP A 118 -11.72 5.36 -17.33
CA ASP A 118 -11.06 6.26 -16.38
C ASP A 118 -11.53 5.92 -14.97
N VAL A 119 -10.73 6.26 -13.96
CA VAL A 119 -11.03 5.91 -12.57
C VAL A 119 -11.36 7.17 -11.78
N GLY A 120 -12.58 7.21 -11.23
CA GLY A 120 -12.96 8.21 -10.25
C GLY A 120 -12.73 7.70 -8.83
N VAL A 121 -12.48 8.61 -7.90
CA VAL A 121 -12.29 8.27 -6.49
C VAL A 121 -13.06 9.23 -5.57
N LYS A 122 -13.61 8.70 -4.46
CA LYS A 122 -14.24 9.48 -3.37
C LYS A 122 -14.02 8.81 -2.01
N TYR A 123 -13.97 9.61 -0.95
CA TYR A 123 -13.92 9.13 0.43
C TYR A 123 -15.31 9.22 1.08
N PHE A 124 -15.61 8.24 1.93
CA PHE A 124 -16.81 8.22 2.75
C PHE A 124 -16.44 7.92 4.20
N HIS A 125 -16.95 8.75 5.11
CA HIS A 125 -16.90 8.52 6.55
C HIS A 125 -18.17 7.80 6.99
N LEU A 126 -18.02 6.61 7.55
CA LEU A 126 -19.13 5.73 7.89
C LEU A 126 -19.16 5.45 9.40
N ILE A 127 -20.31 5.69 10.01
CA ILE A 127 -20.53 5.50 11.45
C ILE A 127 -21.55 4.39 11.67
N ASP A 128 -21.16 3.34 12.41
CA ASP A 128 -22.04 2.27 12.83
C ASP A 128 -22.69 2.61 14.18
N GLU A 129 -23.85 3.27 14.10
CA GLU A 129 -24.63 3.69 15.28
C GLU A 129 -25.02 2.54 16.22
N LYS A 130 -25.00 1.29 15.74
CA LYS A 130 -25.39 0.11 16.52
C LYS A 130 -24.22 -0.54 17.24
N ARG A 131 -22.99 -0.34 16.79
CA ARG A 131 -21.79 -0.91 17.42
C ARG A 131 -21.03 0.14 18.22
N LYS A 132 -20.72 -0.17 19.47
CA LYS A 132 -19.68 0.56 20.21
C LYS A 132 -18.32 0.24 19.59
N ASP A 133 -17.38 1.18 19.65
CA ASP A 133 -16.03 0.89 19.17
C ASP A 133 -15.33 -0.12 20.11
N PRO A 134 -14.90 -1.28 19.60
CA PRO A 134 -14.31 -2.34 20.44
C PRO A 134 -12.89 -2.02 20.92
N PHE A 135 -12.21 -1.03 20.32
CA PHE A 135 -10.85 -0.64 20.69
C PHE A 135 -10.80 0.42 21.77
N LEU A 136 -11.94 1.03 22.10
CA LEU A 136 -12.01 2.05 23.13
C LEU A 136 -12.47 1.46 24.46
N ASP A 137 -12.21 2.18 25.55
CA ASP A 137 -12.67 1.79 26.88
C ASP A 137 -14.18 1.50 26.88
N LYS A 138 -14.63 0.50 27.65
CA LYS A 138 -16.04 0.07 27.71
C LYS A 138 -16.98 1.19 28.16
N SER A 139 -16.47 2.16 28.94
CA SER A 139 -17.19 3.37 29.37
C SER A 139 -17.36 4.39 28.24
N SER A 140 -16.55 4.31 27.18
CA SER A 140 -16.68 5.14 26.00
C SER A 140 -18.07 4.98 25.37
N LYS A 141 -18.65 6.11 24.98
CA LYS A 141 -19.91 6.17 24.23
C LYS A 141 -19.70 6.26 22.72
N LYS A 142 -18.43 6.30 22.25
CA LYS A 142 -18.11 6.41 20.83
C LYS A 142 -18.58 5.17 20.07
N ARG A 143 -19.09 5.41 18.86
CA ARG A 143 -19.54 4.39 17.93
C ARG A 143 -18.38 3.92 17.07
N ARG A 144 -18.52 2.72 16.48
CA ARG A 144 -17.52 2.21 15.56
C ARG A 144 -17.58 3.04 14.28
N GLU A 145 -16.47 3.68 13.95
CA GLU A 145 -16.32 4.50 12.74
C GLU A 145 -15.29 3.84 11.82
N VAL A 146 -15.52 3.90 10.51
CA VAL A 146 -14.56 3.46 9.47
C VAL A 146 -14.54 4.46 8.33
N MET A 147 -13.41 4.57 7.64
CA MET A 147 -13.32 5.30 6.37
C MET A 147 -13.38 4.33 5.21
N ALA A 148 -13.95 4.76 4.09
CA ALA A 148 -13.95 4.00 2.85
C ALA A 148 -13.52 4.87 1.68
N LYS A 149 -12.50 4.42 0.93
CA LYS A 149 -12.07 5.03 -0.34
C LYS A 149 -12.70 4.22 -1.47
N VAL A 150 -13.66 4.84 -2.17
CA VAL A 150 -14.44 4.24 -3.24
C VAL A 150 -13.85 4.64 -4.57
N TYR A 151 -13.31 3.66 -5.29
CA TYR A 151 -12.88 3.78 -6.68
C TYR A 151 -14.01 3.29 -7.58
N TYR A 152 -14.28 4.01 -8.67
CA TYR A 152 -15.39 3.66 -9.55
C TYR A 152 -15.07 3.91 -11.03
N PRO A 153 -15.71 3.15 -11.95
CA PRO A 153 -15.54 3.36 -13.38
C PRO A 153 -16.15 4.72 -13.74
N ALA A 154 -15.36 5.57 -14.37
CA ALA A 154 -15.71 6.97 -14.61
C ALA A 154 -15.71 7.32 -16.11
N GLN A 155 -16.33 8.45 -16.42
CA GLN A 155 -16.23 9.07 -17.73
C GLN A 155 -14.89 9.77 -17.87
N LYS A 156 -14.39 9.82 -19.10
CA LYS A 156 -13.14 10.50 -19.41
C LYS A 156 -13.31 12.01 -19.26
N ASP A 157 -12.47 12.63 -18.44
CA ASP A 157 -12.38 14.08 -18.28
C ASP A 157 -10.92 14.46 -17.99
N GLU A 158 -10.27 15.11 -18.96
CA GLU A 158 -8.87 15.52 -18.87
C GLU A 158 -8.68 16.83 -18.11
N SER A 159 -9.77 17.55 -17.78
CA SER A 159 -9.70 18.80 -17.02
C SER A 159 -9.50 18.57 -15.52
N LYS A 160 -9.78 17.36 -15.02
CA LYS A 160 -9.69 17.02 -13.60
C LYS A 160 -8.27 16.61 -13.20
N PRO A 161 -7.79 17.06 -12.04
CA PRO A 161 -6.47 16.68 -11.55
C PRO A 161 -6.46 15.22 -11.08
N PHE A 162 -5.29 14.59 -11.21
CA PHE A 162 -5.02 13.29 -10.61
C PHE A 162 -5.03 13.37 -9.08
N PHE A 163 -5.51 12.30 -8.46
CA PHE A 163 -5.55 12.12 -7.02
C PHE A 163 -4.12 11.99 -6.44
N THR A 164 -3.93 12.44 -5.20
CA THR A 164 -2.68 12.18 -4.44
C THR A 164 -2.73 10.81 -3.79
N TYR A 165 -1.61 10.10 -3.76
CA TYR A 165 -1.58 8.71 -3.28
C TYR A 165 -2.14 8.52 -1.86
N PHE A 166 -1.54 9.18 -0.87
CA PHE A 166 -2.18 9.37 0.44
C PHE A 166 -3.13 10.57 0.35
N HIS A 167 -4.16 10.60 1.20
CA HIS A 167 -5.19 11.65 1.33
C HIS A 167 -4.63 13.04 1.72
N ASN A 168 -3.62 13.54 1.00
CA ASN A 168 -2.83 14.76 1.23
C ASN A 168 -2.53 15.03 2.71
N SER A 169 -2.31 13.97 3.49
CA SER A 169 -2.16 14.02 4.93
C SER A 169 -0.76 13.57 5.30
N SER A 170 0.13 14.56 5.47
CA SER A 170 1.47 14.34 6.01
C SER A 170 1.42 13.71 7.40
N GLU A 171 0.39 14.00 8.20
CA GLU A 171 0.20 13.38 9.51
C GLU A 171 -0.08 11.88 9.38
N LEU A 172 -0.97 11.48 8.46
CA LEU A 172 -1.25 10.07 8.18
C LEU A 172 0.02 9.32 7.74
N ILE A 173 0.79 9.89 6.80
CA ILE A 173 2.06 9.31 6.34
C ILE A 173 3.05 9.16 7.50
N ARG A 174 3.16 10.17 8.37
CA ARG A 174 4.09 10.14 9.51
C ARG A 174 3.71 9.09 10.55
N LEU A 175 2.41 8.94 10.84
CA LEU A 175 1.91 7.91 11.75
C LEU A 175 2.09 6.51 11.16
N PHE A 176 1.78 6.35 9.86
CA PHE A 176 2.08 5.13 9.10
C PHE A 176 3.56 4.77 9.19
N THR A 177 4.46 5.73 8.93
CA THR A 177 5.91 5.51 8.99
C THR A 177 6.39 5.11 10.40
N LYS A 178 5.87 5.78 11.43
CA LYS A 178 6.16 5.45 12.84
C LYS A 178 5.65 4.06 13.23
N HIS A 179 4.58 3.58 12.61
CA HIS A 179 4.02 2.25 12.89
C HIS A 179 5.03 1.15 12.56
N TYR A 180 5.76 1.29 11.45
CA TYR A 180 6.87 0.38 11.09
C TYR A 180 8.18 0.64 11.88
N GLY A 181 8.15 1.46 12.93
CA GLY A 181 9.33 1.76 13.75
C GLY A 181 10.35 2.70 13.09
N MET A 182 9.98 3.36 11.99
CA MET A 182 10.88 4.22 11.22
C MET A 182 10.76 5.70 11.63
N PRO A 183 11.79 6.54 11.37
CA PRO A 183 11.70 7.98 11.60
C PRO A 183 10.53 8.58 10.83
N SER A 184 9.68 9.37 11.50
CA SER A 184 8.38 9.76 10.93
C SER A 184 8.44 10.49 9.59
N PHE A 185 9.51 11.25 9.34
CA PHE A 185 9.69 12.01 8.11
C PHE A 185 10.12 11.15 6.91
N MET A 186 10.52 9.89 7.14
CA MET A 186 11.19 9.07 6.13
C MET A 186 10.35 8.89 4.85
N PHE A 187 9.04 8.78 5.01
CA PHE A 187 8.11 8.65 3.89
C PHE A 187 7.33 9.93 3.56
N ASP A 188 7.72 11.12 4.07
CA ASP A 188 7.04 12.40 3.75
C ASP A 188 6.95 12.66 2.24
N HIS A 189 7.89 12.12 1.46
CA HIS A 189 7.93 12.21 -0.01
C HIS A 189 6.77 11.49 -0.72
N LEU A 190 6.06 10.58 -0.04
CA LEU A 190 4.89 9.90 -0.60
C LEU A 190 3.75 10.86 -0.94
N ASN A 191 3.72 12.06 -0.33
CA ASN A 191 2.80 13.15 -0.72
C ASN A 191 2.98 13.60 -2.18
N LEU A 192 4.15 13.35 -2.77
CA LEU A 192 4.45 13.73 -4.16
C LEU A 192 4.03 12.64 -5.16
N VAL A 193 3.63 11.46 -4.67
CA VAL A 193 3.15 10.37 -5.54
C VAL A 193 1.74 10.67 -5.99
N LYS A 194 1.53 10.61 -7.31
CA LYS A 194 0.22 10.75 -7.96
C LYS A 194 -0.32 9.39 -8.35
N THR A 195 -1.64 9.26 -8.30
CA THR A 195 -2.35 8.06 -8.74
C THR A 195 -2.89 8.24 -10.16
N HIS A 196 -3.50 7.20 -10.74
CA HIS A 196 -4.15 7.29 -12.05
C HIS A 196 -5.63 7.68 -11.96
N ALA A 197 -6.22 7.65 -10.77
CA ALA A 197 -7.57 8.14 -10.49
C ALA A 197 -7.63 9.66 -10.42
N LYS A 198 -8.83 10.20 -10.65
CA LYS A 198 -9.12 11.64 -10.57
C LYS A 198 -10.29 11.91 -9.63
N GLU A 199 -10.25 13.07 -8.96
CA GLU A 199 -11.34 13.49 -8.08
C GLU A 199 -12.59 13.88 -8.85
N ASN A 200 -13.75 13.57 -8.27
CA ASN A 200 -15.04 14.13 -8.69
C ASN A 200 -15.37 13.90 -10.17
N LEU A 201 -14.89 12.79 -10.75
CA LEU A 201 -15.34 12.36 -12.07
C LEU A 201 -16.80 11.88 -12.00
N GLN A 202 -17.51 12.04 -13.11
CA GLN A 202 -18.83 11.43 -13.23
C GLN A 202 -18.70 9.92 -13.39
N ILE A 203 -19.55 9.16 -12.70
CA ILE A 203 -19.64 7.71 -12.88
C ILE A 203 -19.96 7.41 -14.34
N SER A 204 -19.24 6.46 -14.93
CA SER A 204 -19.42 6.06 -16.32
C SER A 204 -20.82 5.54 -16.54
N VAL A 205 -21.48 5.95 -17.64
CA VAL A 205 -22.84 5.52 -18.01
C VAL A 205 -22.86 4.31 -18.97
N LYS A 206 -21.69 3.72 -19.28
CA LYS A 206 -21.60 2.58 -20.21
C LYS A 206 -22.36 1.34 -19.72
N LYS A 207 -22.50 1.16 -18.41
CA LYS A 207 -23.38 0.16 -17.78
C LYS A 207 -24.39 0.85 -16.86
N GLN A 208 -25.52 0.22 -16.59
CA GLN A 208 -26.52 0.76 -15.65
C GLN A 208 -25.97 0.79 -14.21
N ASN A 209 -25.40 -0.33 -13.79
CA ASN A 209 -24.76 -0.54 -12.50
C ASN A 209 -23.47 -1.36 -12.68
N TYR A 210 -22.67 -1.41 -11.63
CA TYR A 210 -21.38 -2.10 -11.63
C TYR A 210 -21.28 -3.06 -10.44
N PRO A 211 -20.66 -4.25 -10.62
CA PRO A 211 -20.33 -5.14 -9.51
C PRO A 211 -19.40 -4.44 -8.51
N VAL A 212 -19.46 -4.86 -7.25
CA VAL A 212 -18.65 -4.26 -6.17
C VAL A 212 -17.58 -5.22 -5.68
N VAL A 213 -16.41 -4.70 -5.34
CA VAL A 213 -15.37 -5.43 -4.62
C VAL A 213 -15.05 -4.69 -3.32
N LEU A 214 -15.22 -5.35 -2.17
CA LEU A 214 -14.75 -4.86 -0.88
C LEU A 214 -13.26 -5.19 -0.75
N PHE A 215 -12.42 -4.22 -0.35
CA PHE A 215 -10.99 -4.42 -0.16
C PHE A 215 -10.59 -4.08 1.28
N SER A 216 -10.11 -5.08 2.02
CA SER A 216 -9.54 -4.90 3.37
C SER A 216 -8.00 -4.93 3.35
N HIS A 217 -7.37 -4.03 4.10
CA HIS A 217 -5.91 -3.94 4.27
C HIS A 217 -5.34 -4.95 5.26
N GLY A 218 -4.01 -5.11 5.27
CA GLY A 218 -3.28 -5.87 6.26
C GLY A 218 -3.23 -5.15 7.61
N ALA A 219 -2.89 -5.86 8.70
CA ALA A 219 -2.75 -5.23 10.01
C ALA A 219 -1.60 -4.22 9.99
N GLY A 220 -1.83 -3.01 10.49
CA GLY A 220 -0.85 -1.93 10.50
C GLY A 220 -0.65 -1.22 9.17
N ASP A 221 -1.32 -1.66 8.10
CA ASP A 221 -1.30 -0.97 6.80
C ASP A 221 -2.32 0.19 6.78
N SER A 222 -2.76 0.60 5.58
CA SER A 222 -3.86 1.53 5.36
C SER A 222 -4.60 1.16 4.08
N MET A 223 -5.84 1.63 3.90
CA MET A 223 -6.53 1.51 2.61
C MET A 223 -5.77 2.20 1.46
N GLU A 224 -4.87 3.14 1.76
CA GLU A 224 -4.10 3.89 0.76
C GLU A 224 -3.09 3.01 0.03
N VAL A 225 -2.56 1.96 0.66
CA VAL A 225 -1.52 1.11 0.07
C VAL A 225 -2.05 0.00 -0.84
N GLN A 226 -3.31 0.12 -1.27
CA GLN A 226 -4.01 -0.81 -2.17
C GLN A 226 -4.49 -0.10 -3.43
N THR A 227 -3.88 1.04 -3.76
CA THR A 227 -4.32 1.94 -4.83
C THR A 227 -4.12 1.28 -6.19
N SER A 228 -2.97 0.68 -6.48
CA SER A 228 -2.71 0.08 -7.81
C SER A 228 -3.78 -0.94 -8.22
N MET A 229 -4.08 -1.87 -7.31
CA MET A 229 -5.08 -2.92 -7.53
C MET A 229 -6.50 -2.35 -7.61
N SER A 230 -6.82 -1.37 -6.76
CA SER A 230 -8.15 -0.75 -6.73
C SER A 230 -8.44 0.05 -8.00
N GLU A 231 -7.46 0.82 -8.49
CA GLU A 231 -7.55 1.53 -9.75
C GLU A 231 -7.63 0.57 -10.94
N ASN A 232 -6.83 -0.49 -10.93
CA ASN A 232 -6.89 -1.49 -11.99
C ASN A 232 -8.29 -2.14 -12.07
N LEU A 233 -8.85 -2.59 -10.95
CA LEU A 233 -10.20 -3.15 -10.92
C LEU A 233 -11.27 -2.12 -11.34
N ALA A 234 -11.19 -0.88 -10.86
CA ALA A 234 -12.12 0.16 -11.27
C ALA A 234 -12.07 0.44 -12.78
N SER A 235 -10.87 0.43 -13.37
CA SER A 235 -10.68 0.56 -14.82
C SER A 235 -11.29 -0.61 -15.61
N HIS A 236 -11.53 -1.77 -14.98
CA HIS A 236 -12.19 -2.95 -15.57
C HIS A 236 -13.70 -3.00 -15.33
N GLY A 237 -14.28 -1.95 -14.75
CA GLY A 237 -15.73 -1.87 -14.55
C GLY A 237 -16.21 -2.43 -13.21
N PHE A 238 -15.39 -2.40 -12.16
CA PHE A 238 -15.81 -2.68 -10.79
C PHE A 238 -15.92 -1.38 -9.98
N ILE A 239 -16.86 -1.31 -9.04
CA ILE A 239 -16.75 -0.34 -7.95
C ILE A 239 -15.92 -1.01 -6.85
N VAL A 240 -14.80 -0.43 -6.47
CA VAL A 240 -13.93 -0.96 -5.42
C VAL A 240 -14.08 -0.10 -4.17
N VAL A 241 -14.30 -0.74 -3.03
CA VAL A 241 -14.49 -0.08 -1.74
C VAL A 241 -13.36 -0.51 -0.82
N ALA A 242 -12.28 0.26 -0.80
CA ALA A 242 -11.16 0.03 0.10
C ALA A 242 -11.53 0.58 1.49
N ILE A 243 -11.48 -0.28 2.51
CA ILE A 243 -11.97 0.01 3.86
C ILE A 243 -10.77 0.26 4.77
N ASP A 244 -10.72 1.42 5.41
CA ASP A 244 -9.81 1.71 6.50
C ASP A 244 -10.47 1.30 7.82
N HIS A 245 -9.98 0.20 8.38
CA HIS A 245 -10.49 -0.38 9.61
C HIS A 245 -9.81 0.30 10.80
N THR A 246 -10.46 1.34 11.35
CA THR A 246 -9.92 2.17 12.44
C THR A 246 -9.31 1.35 13.58
N TYR A 247 -8.13 1.76 14.04
CA TYR A 247 -7.27 1.09 15.04
C TYR A 247 -6.60 -0.21 14.60
N THR A 248 -6.97 -0.78 13.45
CA THR A 248 -6.26 -1.93 12.85
C THR A 248 -5.34 -1.51 11.70
N SER A 249 -5.63 -0.37 11.05
CA SER A 249 -4.68 0.37 10.23
C SER A 249 -3.70 1.12 11.13
N ALA A 250 -2.52 1.51 10.61
CA ALA A 250 -1.55 2.30 11.37
C ALA A 250 -2.16 3.61 11.91
N ALA A 251 -2.95 4.27 11.07
CA ALA A 251 -3.74 5.43 11.41
C ALA A 251 -4.86 5.61 10.38
N THR A 252 -5.95 6.25 10.82
CA THR A 252 -7.10 6.59 9.98
C THR A 252 -7.28 8.10 9.94
N ALA A 253 -7.33 8.68 8.75
CA ALA A 253 -7.68 10.09 8.57
C ALA A 253 -9.19 10.25 8.37
N PHE A 254 -9.85 10.84 9.38
CA PHE A 254 -11.23 11.30 9.31
C PHE A 254 -11.29 12.75 8.81
N PRO A 255 -12.47 13.27 8.41
CA PRO A 255 -12.60 14.64 7.93
C PRO A 255 -12.09 15.73 8.89
N ASP A 256 -12.12 15.46 10.19
CA ASP A 256 -11.81 16.41 11.27
C ASP A 256 -10.52 16.07 12.04
N ARG A 257 -9.97 14.85 11.90
CA ARG A 257 -8.87 14.36 12.74
C ARG A 257 -8.13 13.18 12.12
N VAL A 258 -6.91 12.90 12.60
CA VAL A 258 -6.22 11.64 12.36
C VAL A 258 -6.16 10.85 13.66
N VAL A 259 -6.48 9.55 13.61
CA VAL A 259 -6.48 8.65 14.76
C VAL A 259 -5.44 7.56 14.55
N SER A 260 -4.56 7.35 15.53
CA SER A 260 -3.50 6.34 15.50
C SER A 260 -3.94 5.00 16.08
N ALA A 261 -3.41 3.89 15.56
CA ALA A 261 -3.56 2.56 16.18
C ALA A 261 -3.15 2.53 17.65
N LYS A 262 -2.16 3.36 18.03
CA LYS A 262 -1.63 3.42 19.41
C LYS A 262 -2.60 4.02 20.42
N GLU A 263 -3.70 4.61 19.96
CA GLU A 263 -4.77 5.12 20.83
C GLU A 263 -5.78 4.03 21.22
N ALA A 264 -5.68 2.83 20.64
CA ALA A 264 -6.48 1.69 21.07
C ALA A 264 -6.13 1.28 22.50
N ASN A 265 -7.13 0.87 23.27
CA ASN A 265 -6.94 0.30 24.60
C ASN A 265 -6.47 -1.16 24.47
N PRO A 266 -5.20 -1.48 24.79
CA PRO A 266 -4.66 -2.83 24.65
C PRO A 266 -5.34 -3.83 25.60
N ASP A 267 -5.85 -3.37 26.75
CA ASP A 267 -6.48 -4.23 27.76
C ASP A 267 -7.76 -4.91 27.24
N ASN A 268 -8.40 -4.34 26.21
CA ASN A 268 -9.59 -4.92 25.58
C ASN A 268 -9.30 -6.24 24.87
N PHE A 269 -8.04 -6.52 24.53
CA PHE A 269 -7.65 -7.66 23.71
C PHE A 269 -6.55 -8.53 24.33
N ASN A 270 -6.35 -8.44 25.64
CA ASN A 270 -5.41 -9.28 26.39
C ASN A 270 -5.92 -10.73 26.48
N THR A 271 -5.89 -11.42 25.33
CA THR A 271 -6.38 -12.78 25.11
C THR A 271 -5.40 -13.49 24.19
N GLY A 272 -5.25 -14.81 24.32
CA GLY A 272 -4.38 -15.61 23.44
C GLY A 272 -4.84 -15.73 21.99
N ASN A 273 -5.84 -14.96 21.54
CA ASN A 273 -6.43 -15.05 20.20
C ASN A 273 -6.75 -13.67 19.59
N LEU A 274 -5.90 -12.68 19.86
CA LEU A 274 -6.03 -11.30 19.35
C LEU A 274 -6.36 -11.27 17.86
N ASP A 275 -5.63 -12.04 17.06
CA ASP A 275 -5.73 -11.97 15.61
C ASP A 275 -7.08 -12.44 15.05
N ALA A 276 -7.69 -13.47 15.64
CA ALA A 276 -9.03 -13.88 15.25
C ALA A 276 -10.08 -12.84 15.67
N ILE A 277 -9.88 -12.16 16.80
CA ILE A 277 -10.76 -11.07 17.24
C ILE A 277 -10.67 -9.90 16.25
N ILE A 278 -9.44 -9.49 15.87
CA ILE A 278 -9.21 -8.44 14.87
C ILE A 278 -9.85 -8.83 13.53
N ASN A 279 -9.63 -10.06 13.07
CA ASN A 279 -10.27 -10.57 11.86
C ASN A 279 -11.81 -10.47 11.92
N GLN A 280 -12.41 -10.84 13.05
CA GLN A 280 -13.85 -10.78 13.22
C GLN A 280 -14.37 -9.34 13.22
N ILE A 281 -13.67 -8.41 13.89
CA ILE A 281 -14.02 -6.99 13.90
C ILE A 281 -13.96 -6.41 12.49
N MET A 282 -12.90 -6.68 11.74
CA MET A 282 -12.75 -6.23 10.36
C MET A 282 -13.82 -6.85 9.43
N ALA A 283 -14.17 -8.12 9.63
CA ALA A 283 -15.27 -8.75 8.89
C ALA A 283 -16.62 -8.09 9.20
N ASP A 284 -16.87 -7.71 10.45
CA ASP A 284 -18.10 -7.03 10.85
C ASP A 284 -18.13 -5.57 10.33
N ASP A 285 -16.99 -4.89 10.27
CA ASP A 285 -16.85 -3.61 9.58
C ASP A 285 -17.19 -3.74 8.08
N ALA A 286 -16.67 -4.76 7.39
CA ALA A 286 -16.98 -4.99 5.98
C ALA A 286 -18.48 -5.30 5.75
N LYS A 287 -19.11 -6.09 6.63
CA LYS A 287 -20.57 -6.33 6.58
C LYS A 287 -21.38 -5.05 6.79
N PHE A 288 -20.91 -4.17 7.67
CA PHE A 288 -21.49 -2.85 7.88
C PHE A 288 -21.35 -1.97 6.64
N VAL A 289 -20.16 -1.93 6.03
CA VAL A 289 -19.91 -1.21 4.77
C VAL A 289 -20.85 -1.72 3.67
N THR A 290 -21.04 -3.03 3.51
CA THR A 290 -22.02 -3.61 2.57
C THR A 290 -23.44 -3.06 2.80
N THR A 291 -23.81 -2.86 4.07
CA THR A 291 -25.12 -2.26 4.41
C THR A 291 -25.18 -0.79 3.97
N LYS A 292 -24.10 -0.04 4.18
CA LYS A 292 -23.97 1.36 3.73
C LYS A 292 -23.93 1.51 2.21
N LEU A 293 -23.40 0.54 1.47
CA LEU A 293 -23.52 0.51 0.01
C LEU A 293 -24.98 0.44 -0.44
N GLY A 294 -25.85 -0.22 0.33
CA GLY A 294 -27.29 -0.19 0.09
C GLY A 294 -27.92 1.19 0.25
N GLU A 295 -27.42 2.01 1.18
CA GLU A 295 -27.86 3.40 1.35
C GLU A 295 -27.29 4.32 0.26
N LEU A 296 -26.02 4.13 -0.10
CA LEU A 296 -25.34 4.82 -1.19
C LEU A 296 -26.04 4.55 -2.53
N ASN A 297 -26.40 3.29 -2.82
CA ASN A 297 -27.12 2.91 -4.04
C ASN A 297 -28.55 3.49 -4.09
N LYS A 298 -29.15 3.80 -2.94
CA LYS A 298 -30.44 4.51 -2.86
C LYS A 298 -30.30 6.03 -3.05
N GLY A 299 -29.07 6.54 -3.15
CA GLY A 299 -28.77 7.97 -3.26
C GLY A 299 -28.94 8.73 -1.93
N LYS A 300 -28.92 8.04 -0.78
CA LYS A 300 -29.09 8.68 0.53
C LYS A 300 -27.84 9.40 1.03
N MET A 301 -26.67 8.96 0.59
CA MET A 301 -25.37 9.50 1.00
C MET A 301 -24.76 10.38 -0.09
N ASP A 302 -24.78 9.91 -1.33
CA ASP A 302 -24.36 10.65 -2.52
C ASP A 302 -25.26 10.25 -3.69
N THR A 303 -25.93 11.23 -4.28
CA THR A 303 -26.88 11.01 -5.37
C THR A 303 -26.21 10.50 -6.64
N ALA A 304 -24.91 10.74 -6.82
CA ALA A 304 -24.15 10.25 -7.97
C ALA A 304 -24.14 8.72 -8.07
N PHE A 305 -24.22 8.01 -6.94
CA PHE A 305 -24.22 6.54 -6.90
C PHE A 305 -25.62 5.91 -6.95
N LYS A 306 -26.69 6.72 -7.07
CA LYS A 306 -28.06 6.21 -7.09
C LYS A 306 -28.28 5.23 -8.24
N GLY A 307 -28.58 3.97 -7.92
CA GLY A 307 -28.81 2.89 -8.87
C GLY A 307 -27.55 2.43 -9.64
N ARG A 308 -26.35 2.86 -9.22
CA ARG A 308 -25.08 2.56 -9.92
C ARG A 308 -24.36 1.33 -9.36
N ILE A 309 -24.81 0.79 -8.24
CA ILE A 309 -24.17 -0.30 -7.51
C ILE A 309 -25.00 -1.58 -7.68
N ASP A 310 -24.38 -2.65 -8.18
CA ASP A 310 -25.01 -3.97 -8.26
C ASP A 310 -24.77 -4.74 -6.95
N LEU A 311 -25.77 -4.73 -6.07
CA LEU A 311 -25.69 -5.34 -4.74
C LEU A 311 -25.86 -6.87 -4.76
N ASP A 312 -26.21 -7.46 -5.91
CA ASP A 312 -26.28 -8.91 -6.08
C ASP A 312 -24.92 -9.50 -6.48
N LYS A 313 -23.96 -8.64 -6.86
CA LYS A 313 -22.63 -9.00 -7.35
C LYS A 313 -21.52 -8.36 -6.50
N ILE A 314 -21.35 -8.89 -5.28
CA ILE A 314 -20.35 -8.41 -4.33
C ILE A 314 -19.20 -9.40 -4.21
N GLY A 315 -17.99 -8.97 -4.52
CA GLY A 315 -16.74 -9.66 -4.22
C GLY A 315 -16.08 -9.12 -2.95
N ALA A 316 -15.18 -9.92 -2.36
CA ALA A 316 -14.32 -9.48 -1.28
C ALA A 316 -12.86 -9.85 -1.56
N ILE A 317 -11.93 -8.96 -1.28
CA ILE A 317 -10.49 -9.19 -1.39
C ILE A 317 -9.77 -8.57 -0.21
N GLY A 318 -8.62 -9.10 0.15
CA GLY A 318 -7.73 -8.39 1.06
C GLY A 318 -6.34 -8.99 1.10
N HIS A 319 -5.43 -8.21 1.67
CA HIS A 319 -4.04 -8.60 1.89
C HIS A 319 -3.82 -8.95 3.36
N SER A 320 -3.02 -9.99 3.63
CA SER A 320 -2.67 -10.42 4.98
C SER A 320 -3.93 -10.67 5.83
N VAL A 321 -4.09 -10.00 6.98
CA VAL A 321 -5.33 -10.08 7.80
C VAL A 321 -6.58 -9.72 7.00
N GLY A 322 -6.51 -8.78 6.06
CA GLY A 322 -7.60 -8.46 5.14
C GLY A 322 -7.97 -9.63 4.21
N GLY A 323 -6.99 -10.46 3.82
CA GLY A 323 -7.24 -11.68 3.06
C GLY A 323 -8.00 -12.73 3.88
N ALA A 324 -7.68 -12.79 5.18
CA ALA A 324 -8.44 -13.57 6.16
C ALA A 324 -9.87 -13.04 6.33
N VAL A 325 -10.08 -11.71 6.21
CA VAL A 325 -11.42 -11.09 6.24
C VAL A 325 -12.22 -11.53 5.02
N ALA A 326 -11.62 -11.49 3.83
CA ALA A 326 -12.26 -11.98 2.60
C ALA A 326 -12.67 -13.45 2.72
N TYR A 327 -11.80 -14.30 3.30
CA TYR A 327 -12.15 -15.70 3.61
C TYR A 327 -13.28 -15.81 4.64
N ASN A 328 -13.30 -14.99 5.69
CA ASN A 328 -14.37 -14.98 6.68
C ASN A 328 -15.72 -14.62 6.04
N LEU A 329 -15.75 -13.57 5.21
CA LEU A 329 -16.95 -13.16 4.49
C LEU A 329 -17.44 -14.25 3.53
N ALA A 330 -16.54 -14.91 2.79
CA ALA A 330 -16.90 -16.01 1.89
C ALA A 330 -17.61 -17.18 2.61
N ASN A 331 -17.29 -17.40 3.89
CA ASN A 331 -17.90 -18.45 4.71
C ASN A 331 -19.19 -18.01 5.41
N ASN A 332 -19.34 -16.71 5.73
CA ASN A 332 -20.32 -16.24 6.70
C ASN A 332 -21.24 -15.12 6.20
N ASP A 333 -21.08 -14.61 4.98
CA ASP A 333 -21.94 -13.59 4.39
C ASP A 333 -22.40 -14.01 2.99
N SER A 334 -23.67 -14.43 2.88
CA SER A 334 -24.27 -14.90 1.62
C SER A 334 -24.39 -13.81 0.54
N ARG A 335 -24.18 -12.54 0.89
CA ARG A 335 -24.12 -11.44 -0.08
C ARG A 335 -22.82 -11.49 -0.89
N VAL A 336 -21.74 -12.01 -0.33
CA VAL A 336 -20.45 -12.16 -1.04
C VAL A 336 -20.53 -13.36 -1.98
N LYS A 337 -20.25 -13.11 -3.26
CA LYS A 337 -20.36 -14.07 -4.37
C LYS A 337 -19.02 -14.59 -4.87
N ALA A 338 -17.92 -13.95 -4.50
CA ALA A 338 -16.56 -14.39 -4.79
C ALA A 338 -15.60 -13.76 -3.79
N ALA A 339 -14.53 -14.46 -3.41
CA ALA A 339 -13.51 -13.86 -2.55
C ALA A 339 -12.08 -14.28 -2.87
N ILE A 340 -11.14 -13.36 -2.64
CA ILE A 340 -9.72 -13.55 -2.86
C ILE A 340 -8.94 -13.26 -1.58
N ASN A 341 -8.05 -14.17 -1.20
CA ASN A 341 -7.09 -13.96 -0.14
C ASN A 341 -5.69 -13.74 -0.74
N LEU A 342 -5.13 -12.55 -0.54
CA LEU A 342 -3.76 -12.22 -0.91
C LEU A 342 -2.84 -12.48 0.29
N ASP A 343 -2.28 -13.68 0.32
CA ASP A 343 -1.23 -14.10 1.23
C ASP A 343 -1.54 -14.00 2.75
N GLY A 344 -2.81 -14.08 3.12
CA GLY A 344 -3.27 -14.04 4.51
C GLY A 344 -3.48 -15.42 5.14
N ARG A 345 -3.06 -15.61 6.39
CA ARG A 345 -3.48 -16.77 7.19
C ARG A 345 -4.96 -16.70 7.53
N VAL A 346 -5.60 -17.83 7.80
CA VAL A 346 -7.04 -17.88 8.10
C VAL A 346 -7.32 -18.14 9.58
N TYR A 347 -8.35 -17.48 10.11
CA TYR A 347 -8.70 -17.55 11.54
C TYR A 347 -9.97 -18.34 11.85
N ILE A 348 -10.63 -18.84 10.82
CA ILE A 348 -11.84 -19.64 10.95
C ILE A 348 -11.72 -20.91 10.11
N SER A 349 -12.49 -21.92 10.50
CA SER A 349 -12.71 -23.12 9.70
C SER A 349 -14.11 -23.10 9.09
N PRO A 350 -14.34 -23.73 7.92
CA PRO A 350 -15.68 -23.89 7.35
C PRO A 350 -16.62 -24.62 8.32
N LYS A 351 -17.88 -24.18 8.42
CA LYS A 351 -18.80 -24.58 9.51
C LYS A 351 -19.35 -26.01 9.48
N LYS A 352 -19.25 -26.76 8.36
CA LYS A 352 -19.49 -28.24 8.28
C LYS A 352 -19.48 -28.82 6.84
N ASP A 353 -19.76 -28.03 5.79
CA ASP A 353 -19.59 -28.45 4.39
C ASP A 353 -19.03 -27.31 3.53
N VAL A 354 -17.94 -27.57 2.81
CA VAL A 354 -17.31 -26.68 1.82
C VAL A 354 -18.26 -26.35 0.65
N LYS A 355 -19.44 -26.96 0.57
CA LYS A 355 -20.50 -26.62 -0.43
C LYS A 355 -21.06 -25.22 -0.34
N HIS A 356 -20.98 -24.55 0.81
CA HIS A 356 -21.66 -23.27 1.01
C HIS A 356 -20.71 -22.07 1.05
N ILE A 357 -19.42 -22.26 0.78
CA ILE A 357 -18.49 -21.13 0.63
C ILE A 357 -18.66 -20.50 -0.76
N ALA A 358 -18.60 -19.17 -0.81
CA ALA A 358 -18.47 -18.48 -2.10
C ALA A 358 -17.21 -18.97 -2.85
N PRO A 359 -17.21 -18.96 -4.20
CA PRO A 359 -15.99 -19.14 -4.99
C PRO A 359 -14.81 -18.40 -4.37
N PHE A 360 -13.73 -19.14 -4.11
CA PHE A 360 -12.59 -18.65 -3.35
C PHE A 360 -11.30 -18.89 -4.14
N LEU A 361 -10.40 -17.90 -4.11
CA LEU A 361 -9.04 -17.98 -4.65
C LEU A 361 -8.04 -17.50 -3.60
N MET A 362 -6.87 -18.12 -3.57
CA MET A 362 -5.75 -17.64 -2.79
C MET A 362 -4.52 -17.45 -3.68
N LEU A 363 -3.92 -16.28 -3.55
CA LEU A 363 -2.61 -15.96 -4.11
C LEU A 363 -1.64 -15.90 -2.93
N ALA A 364 -0.90 -16.98 -2.71
CA ALA A 364 0.06 -17.11 -1.62
C ALA A 364 1.47 -16.72 -2.07
N SER A 365 2.28 -16.18 -1.19
CA SER A 365 3.68 -15.86 -1.47
C SER A 365 4.50 -17.13 -1.68
N ASP A 366 5.49 -17.04 -2.58
CA ASP A 366 6.48 -18.09 -2.82
C ASP A 366 7.55 -18.15 -1.72
N SER A 367 7.57 -17.14 -0.84
CA SER A 367 8.39 -17.07 0.37
C SER A 367 7.86 -17.96 1.52
N GLY A 368 7.42 -19.18 1.21
CA GLY A 368 7.10 -20.21 2.20
C GLY A 368 5.61 -20.44 2.49
N HIS A 369 4.72 -19.46 2.28
CA HIS A 369 3.30 -19.64 2.63
C HIS A 369 2.60 -20.62 1.69
N ALA A 370 2.87 -20.54 0.38
CA ALA A 370 2.36 -21.52 -0.58
C ALA A 370 2.78 -22.96 -0.22
N GLN A 371 4.03 -23.14 0.21
CA GLN A 371 4.58 -24.44 0.62
C GLN A 371 3.97 -24.93 1.94
N SER A 372 3.76 -24.04 2.93
CA SER A 372 3.08 -24.41 4.19
C SER A 372 1.67 -24.93 3.93
N ILE A 373 0.89 -24.24 3.08
CA ILE A 373 -0.46 -24.71 2.70
C ILE A 373 -0.38 -26.06 1.96
N GLN A 374 0.59 -26.21 1.05
CA GLN A 374 0.80 -27.47 0.33
C GLN A 374 1.12 -28.64 1.27
N ASN A 375 1.91 -28.37 2.32
CA ASN A 375 2.25 -29.34 3.36
C ASN A 375 1.16 -29.52 4.42
N ARG A 376 0.08 -28.73 4.34
CA ARG A 376 -1.03 -28.70 5.31
C ARG A 376 -0.59 -28.26 6.71
N GLU A 377 0.38 -27.37 6.75
CA GLU A 377 0.97 -26.83 7.96
C GLU A 377 0.51 -25.38 8.13
N GLY A 378 -0.01 -25.04 9.30
CA GLY A 378 -0.23 -23.65 9.70
C GLY A 378 1.05 -22.81 9.71
N LEU A 379 0.90 -21.49 9.81
CA LEU A 379 2.03 -20.56 9.86
C LEU A 379 2.66 -20.46 11.25
N LEU A 380 1.95 -20.86 12.31
CA LEU A 380 2.53 -20.94 13.64
C LEU A 380 3.41 -22.19 13.76
N LYS A 381 4.63 -22.01 14.29
CA LYS A 381 5.54 -23.13 14.59
C LYS A 381 5.17 -23.78 15.91
N LYS A 382 5.52 -25.05 16.10
CA LYS A 382 5.42 -25.68 17.43
C LYS A 382 6.32 -24.95 18.42
N PHE A 383 5.86 -24.82 19.66
CA PHE A 383 6.55 -24.03 20.67
C PHE A 383 7.97 -24.55 20.94
N GLU A 384 8.10 -25.86 21.01
CA GLU A 384 9.33 -26.58 21.32
C GLU A 384 10.37 -26.50 20.19
N ASP A 385 9.93 -26.30 18.96
CA ASP A 385 10.78 -26.24 17.78
C ASP A 385 11.35 -24.83 17.54
N MET A 386 10.88 -23.83 18.30
CA MET A 386 11.30 -22.43 18.16
C MET A 386 12.59 -22.12 18.95
N PRO A 387 13.47 -21.25 18.43
CA PRO A 387 14.55 -20.62 19.20
C PRO A 387 14.04 -19.93 20.48
N LYS A 388 14.87 -19.87 21.53
CA LYS A 388 14.47 -19.32 22.85
C LYS A 388 14.02 -17.86 22.81
N ASP A 389 14.62 -17.06 21.94
CA ASP A 389 14.23 -15.67 21.70
C ASP A 389 12.83 -15.59 21.08
N GLU A 390 12.53 -16.43 20.08
CA GLU A 390 11.19 -16.52 19.48
C GLU A 390 10.16 -17.05 20.50
N GLN A 391 10.52 -18.02 21.34
CA GLN A 391 9.67 -18.46 22.46
C GLN A 391 9.34 -17.32 23.42
N ASN A 392 10.35 -16.55 23.86
CA ASN A 392 10.15 -15.43 24.79
C ASN A 392 9.26 -14.32 24.18
N MET A 393 9.44 -14.02 22.89
CA MET A 393 8.56 -13.08 22.18
C MET A 393 7.12 -13.58 22.16
N ASN A 394 6.90 -14.86 21.82
CA ASN A 394 5.56 -15.45 21.78
C ASN A 394 4.93 -15.56 23.18
N LEU A 395 5.70 -15.84 24.23
CA LEU A 395 5.20 -15.80 25.61
C LEU A 395 4.72 -14.40 26.00
N THR A 396 5.43 -13.37 25.55
CA THR A 396 5.02 -11.98 25.77
C THR A 396 3.75 -11.64 24.99
N MET A 397 3.62 -12.11 23.75
CA MET A 397 2.50 -11.81 22.86
C MET A 397 1.22 -12.59 23.22
N TYR A 398 1.34 -13.87 23.54
CA TYR A 398 0.21 -14.76 23.84
C TYR A 398 -0.05 -14.90 25.36
N GLY A 399 0.83 -14.34 26.19
CA GLY A 399 0.73 -14.33 27.66
C GLY A 399 1.22 -15.62 28.33
N SER A 400 1.12 -16.78 27.67
CA SER A 400 1.67 -18.04 28.19
C SER A 400 1.88 -19.09 27.10
N GLU A 401 2.71 -20.10 27.39
CA GLU A 401 2.92 -21.25 26.52
C GLU A 401 1.62 -22.01 26.23
N LYS A 402 0.75 -22.12 27.24
CA LYS A 402 -0.56 -22.79 27.12
C LYS A 402 -1.45 -22.07 26.11
N GLU A 403 -1.52 -20.75 26.17
CA GLU A 403 -2.32 -19.96 25.22
C GLU A 403 -1.72 -19.99 23.82
N TYR A 404 -0.39 -19.96 23.70
CA TYR A 404 0.28 -20.15 22.41
C TYR A 404 -0.05 -21.51 21.78
N LYS A 405 0.03 -22.61 22.56
CA LYS A 405 -0.28 -23.96 22.07
C LYS A 405 -1.72 -24.08 21.57
N LYS A 406 -2.68 -23.44 22.25
CA LYS A 406 -4.07 -23.35 21.76
C LYS A 406 -4.17 -22.59 20.44
N ALA A 407 -3.46 -21.47 20.31
CA ALA A 407 -3.43 -20.69 19.07
C ALA A 407 -2.82 -21.52 17.91
N TYR A 408 -1.74 -22.25 18.17
CA TYR A 408 -1.13 -23.19 17.23
C TYR A 408 -2.13 -24.28 16.79
N GLU A 409 -2.82 -24.95 17.72
CA GLU A 409 -3.83 -25.96 17.37
C GLU A 409 -4.96 -25.39 16.52
N LEU A 410 -5.41 -24.17 16.83
CA LEU A 410 -6.43 -23.47 16.07
C LEU A 410 -5.95 -23.10 14.66
N ASP A 411 -4.71 -22.62 14.52
CA ASP A 411 -4.07 -22.29 13.25
C ASP A 411 -3.94 -23.54 12.36
N GLN A 412 -3.52 -24.68 12.91
CA GLN A 412 -3.48 -25.95 12.19
C GLN A 412 -4.88 -26.38 11.73
N LYS A 413 -5.88 -26.31 12.62
CA LYS A 413 -7.27 -26.65 12.27
C LYS A 413 -7.81 -25.76 11.14
N ASN A 414 -7.59 -24.45 11.23
CA ASN A 414 -8.04 -23.50 10.22
C ASN A 414 -7.35 -23.71 8.88
N THR A 415 -6.04 -23.98 8.89
CA THR A 415 -5.27 -24.32 7.69
C THR A 415 -5.80 -25.59 7.02
N LEU A 416 -6.12 -26.63 7.78
CA LEU A 416 -6.75 -27.84 7.23
C LEU A 416 -8.11 -27.53 6.59
N GLY A 417 -8.90 -26.65 7.19
CA GLY A 417 -10.16 -26.16 6.60
C GLY A 417 -9.94 -25.40 5.29
N LEU A 418 -8.95 -24.51 5.25
CA LEU A 418 -8.55 -23.77 4.05
C LEU A 418 -8.07 -24.71 2.93
N VAL A 419 -7.24 -25.72 3.26
CA VAL A 419 -6.78 -26.72 2.28
C VAL A 419 -7.96 -27.45 1.64
N GLN A 420 -9.01 -27.78 2.39
CA GLN A 420 -10.21 -28.40 1.82
C GLN A 420 -10.95 -27.45 0.85
N VAL A 421 -11.06 -26.17 1.19
CA VAL A 421 -11.62 -25.12 0.30
C VAL A 421 -10.80 -24.99 -0.97
N LEU A 422 -9.48 -24.90 -0.86
CA LEU A 422 -8.58 -24.71 -1.99
C LEU A 422 -8.50 -25.95 -2.88
N LYS A 423 -8.51 -27.15 -2.30
CA LYS A 423 -8.55 -28.41 -3.05
C LYS A 423 -9.83 -28.52 -3.89
N LYS A 424 -10.96 -28.07 -3.33
CA LYS A 424 -12.25 -28.09 -4.03
C LYS A 424 -12.33 -27.01 -5.13
N SER A 425 -11.86 -25.80 -4.83
CA SER A 425 -11.90 -24.69 -5.80
C SER A 425 -10.86 -24.84 -6.91
N GLY A 426 -9.75 -25.52 -6.64
CA GLY A 426 -8.62 -25.60 -7.56
C GLY A 426 -7.93 -24.24 -7.78
N ASN A 427 -8.08 -23.30 -6.84
CA ASN A 427 -7.67 -21.90 -7.00
C ASN A 427 -6.60 -21.47 -5.98
N LEU A 428 -5.57 -22.29 -5.79
CA LEU A 428 -4.36 -21.88 -5.09
C LEU A 428 -3.27 -21.57 -6.12
N PHE A 429 -2.81 -20.32 -6.11
CA PHE A 429 -1.76 -19.82 -6.98
C PHE A 429 -0.64 -19.18 -6.17
N THR A 430 0.55 -19.14 -6.75
CA THR A 430 1.71 -18.40 -6.24
C THR A 430 2.42 -17.70 -7.38
N ILE A 431 3.13 -16.62 -7.07
CA ILE A 431 3.99 -15.91 -8.03
C ILE A 431 5.44 -16.19 -7.63
N LYS A 432 6.23 -16.78 -8.52
CA LYS A 432 7.63 -17.11 -8.27
C LYS A 432 8.42 -15.88 -7.82
N GLY A 433 9.17 -16.02 -6.72
CA GLY A 433 9.97 -14.92 -6.15
C GLY A 433 9.15 -13.81 -5.47
N SER A 434 7.84 -14.01 -5.30
CA SER A 434 7.00 -13.10 -4.53
C SER A 434 7.28 -13.22 -3.02
N ASP A 435 6.98 -12.14 -2.32
CA ASP A 435 7.06 -12.02 -0.87
C ASP A 435 5.77 -11.37 -0.36
N HIS A 436 5.51 -11.51 0.93
CA HIS A 436 4.27 -11.04 1.58
C HIS A 436 3.89 -9.60 1.23
N MET A 437 4.87 -8.69 1.21
CA MET A 437 4.63 -7.25 0.99
C MET A 437 4.56 -6.85 -0.50
N LYS A 438 4.62 -7.81 -1.43
CA LYS A 438 4.50 -7.53 -2.88
C LYS A 438 3.08 -7.55 -3.40
N TYR A 439 2.12 -7.95 -2.56
CA TYR A 439 0.69 -7.94 -2.89
C TYR A 439 -0.01 -6.61 -2.55
N ASN A 440 0.76 -5.58 -2.22
CA ASN A 440 0.28 -4.22 -2.01
C ASN A 440 1.35 -3.21 -2.49
N ASP A 441 1.05 -1.92 -2.42
CA ASP A 441 1.88 -0.86 -2.99
C ASP A 441 3.16 -0.58 -2.19
N ILE A 442 3.32 -1.14 -0.98
CA ILE A 442 4.45 -0.85 -0.06
C ILE A 442 5.77 -1.29 -0.68
N GLY A 443 5.78 -2.35 -1.49
CA GLY A 443 6.97 -2.79 -2.23
C GLY A 443 7.59 -1.70 -3.12
N LEU A 444 6.82 -0.67 -3.50
CA LEU A 444 7.29 0.45 -4.33
C LEU A 444 7.96 1.59 -3.53
N PHE A 445 7.90 1.57 -2.19
CA PHE A 445 8.32 2.70 -1.36
C PHE A 445 9.83 2.83 -1.22
N ILE A 446 10.53 1.71 -1.36
CA ILE A 446 11.99 1.61 -1.28
C ILE A 446 12.49 0.90 -2.54
N GLU A 447 13.65 1.28 -3.08
CA GLU A 447 14.25 0.58 -4.22
C GLU A 447 15.07 -0.66 -3.82
N SER A 448 15.19 -1.62 -4.76
CA SER A 448 16.06 -2.79 -4.58
C SER A 448 17.55 -2.36 -4.56
N PRO A 449 18.43 -2.99 -3.75
CA PRO A 449 18.19 -4.08 -2.81
C PRO A 449 17.84 -3.62 -1.38
N LEU A 450 17.61 -2.32 -1.16
CA LEU A 450 17.41 -1.75 0.19
C LEU A 450 16.08 -2.16 0.84
N ARG A 451 15.15 -2.69 0.06
CA ARG A 451 13.86 -3.24 0.51
C ARG A 451 14.03 -4.29 1.62
N GLU A 452 15.09 -5.11 1.55
CA GLU A 452 15.33 -6.16 2.54
C GLU A 452 15.58 -5.59 3.95
N LEU A 453 16.11 -4.36 4.05
CA LEU A 453 16.36 -3.70 5.33
C LEU A 453 15.09 -3.42 6.13
N ILE A 454 13.95 -3.33 5.45
CA ILE A 454 12.63 -3.13 6.07
C ILE A 454 11.77 -4.39 6.03
N GLY A 455 12.38 -5.55 5.78
CA GLY A 455 11.71 -6.85 5.81
C GLY A 455 10.93 -7.22 4.55
N ILE A 456 11.01 -6.43 3.47
CA ILE A 456 10.41 -6.78 2.17
C ILE A 456 11.42 -7.60 1.39
N LYS A 457 11.14 -8.90 1.21
CA LYS A 457 12.07 -9.87 0.61
C LYS A 457 11.65 -10.27 -0.80
N GLY A 458 12.26 -11.34 -1.30
CA GLY A 458 11.94 -12.00 -2.57
C GLY A 458 12.55 -11.29 -3.78
N GLU A 459 12.69 -12.03 -4.87
CA GLU A 459 13.38 -11.57 -6.08
C GLU A 459 12.48 -10.82 -7.08
N MET A 460 11.16 -11.05 -7.02
CA MET A 460 10.19 -10.49 -7.97
C MET A 460 10.12 -8.95 -7.90
N ASP A 461 10.13 -8.27 -9.04
CA ASP A 461 9.89 -6.83 -9.07
C ASP A 461 8.47 -6.51 -8.55
N PRO A 462 8.30 -5.56 -7.62
CA PRO A 462 6.98 -5.24 -7.06
C PRO A 462 5.97 -4.75 -8.09
N ALA A 463 6.36 -3.93 -9.06
CA ALA A 463 5.43 -3.43 -10.08
C ALA A 463 4.97 -4.56 -11.01
N LEU A 464 5.87 -5.48 -11.37
CA LEU A 464 5.52 -6.69 -12.12
C LEU A 464 4.61 -7.62 -11.30
N ASN A 465 4.89 -7.82 -10.01
CA ASN A 465 4.04 -8.62 -9.12
C ASN A 465 2.62 -8.05 -9.01
N LEU A 466 2.49 -6.72 -8.88
CA LEU A 466 1.21 -6.02 -8.82
C LEU A 466 0.42 -6.14 -10.13
N ASN A 467 1.07 -5.99 -11.29
CA ASN A 467 0.44 -6.19 -12.59
C ASN A 467 -0.08 -7.63 -12.77
N LEU A 468 0.76 -8.61 -12.46
CA LEU A 468 0.40 -10.03 -12.55
C LEU A 468 -0.76 -10.35 -11.61
N SER A 469 -0.66 -9.91 -10.35
CA SER A 469 -1.73 -10.06 -9.35
C SER A 469 -3.03 -9.41 -9.84
N GLY A 470 -2.95 -8.21 -10.42
CA GLY A 470 -4.08 -7.50 -10.99
C GLY A 470 -4.80 -8.27 -12.10
N ASP A 471 -4.05 -8.95 -12.98
CA ASP A 471 -4.61 -9.81 -14.03
C ASP A 471 -5.34 -11.03 -13.43
N VAL A 472 -4.73 -11.70 -12.44
CA VAL A 472 -5.36 -12.84 -11.73
C VAL A 472 -6.65 -12.41 -11.03
N ILE A 473 -6.58 -11.31 -10.28
CA ILE A 473 -7.69 -10.76 -9.50
C ILE A 473 -8.85 -10.36 -10.43
N SER A 474 -8.56 -9.60 -11.49
CA SER A 474 -9.59 -9.14 -12.43
C SER A 474 -10.21 -10.32 -13.18
N THR A 475 -9.41 -11.30 -13.59
CA THR A 475 -9.89 -12.52 -14.26
C THR A 475 -10.86 -13.30 -13.37
N PHE A 476 -10.48 -13.53 -12.10
CA PHE A 476 -11.32 -14.25 -11.15
C PHE A 476 -12.66 -13.54 -10.89
N PHE A 477 -12.64 -12.23 -10.65
CA PHE A 477 -13.88 -11.47 -10.43
C PHE A 477 -14.72 -11.34 -11.70
N ASN A 478 -14.13 -11.24 -12.89
CA ASN A 478 -14.87 -11.26 -14.15
C ASN A 478 -15.64 -12.58 -14.33
N GLN A 479 -15.00 -13.71 -14.03
CA GLN A 479 -15.63 -15.03 -14.09
C GLN A 479 -16.81 -15.16 -13.14
N HIS A 480 -16.66 -14.71 -11.88
CA HIS A 480 -17.65 -14.99 -10.84
C HIS A 480 -18.68 -13.88 -10.61
N LEU A 481 -18.38 -12.63 -10.98
CA LEU A 481 -19.29 -11.50 -10.81
C LEU A 481 -19.87 -11.02 -12.14
N GLN A 482 -19.10 -11.08 -13.24
CA GLN A 482 -19.55 -10.60 -14.55
C GLN A 482 -20.02 -11.72 -15.48
N GLY A 483 -19.70 -13.00 -15.18
CA GLY A 483 -20.04 -14.15 -16.01
C GLY A 483 -19.17 -14.26 -17.27
N GLU A 484 -18.00 -13.60 -17.27
CA GLU A 484 -17.08 -13.61 -18.40
C GLU A 484 -16.14 -14.82 -18.31
N ALA A 485 -16.22 -15.73 -19.29
CA ALA A 485 -15.42 -16.95 -19.27
C ALA A 485 -13.96 -16.78 -19.74
N ASN A 486 -13.65 -15.70 -20.47
CA ASN A 486 -12.34 -15.44 -21.08
C ASN A 486 -11.83 -14.02 -20.77
N PRO A 487 -10.54 -13.82 -20.46
CA PRO A 487 -9.51 -14.86 -20.27
C PRO A 487 -9.83 -15.76 -19.07
N SER A 488 -9.27 -16.97 -19.05
CA SER A 488 -9.36 -17.88 -17.89
C SER A 488 -8.08 -17.80 -17.04
N LEU A 489 -8.15 -18.20 -15.77
CA LEU A 489 -6.95 -18.30 -14.92
C LEU A 489 -5.88 -19.22 -15.54
N ASP A 490 -6.29 -20.30 -16.19
CA ASP A 490 -5.36 -21.20 -16.89
C ASP A 490 -4.70 -20.55 -18.11
N SER A 491 -5.37 -19.58 -18.76
CA SER A 491 -4.74 -18.80 -19.83
C SER A 491 -3.65 -17.85 -19.31
N LEU A 492 -3.78 -17.36 -18.07
CA LEU A 492 -2.76 -16.53 -17.43
C LEU A 492 -1.50 -17.33 -17.12
N LEU A 493 -1.62 -18.62 -16.78
CA LEU A 493 -0.45 -19.51 -16.60
C LEU A 493 0.40 -19.64 -17.86
N LYS A 494 -0.20 -19.48 -19.05
CA LYS A 494 0.54 -19.47 -20.33
C LYS A 494 1.16 -18.12 -20.63
N LYS A 495 0.54 -17.04 -20.15
CA LYS A 495 0.99 -15.66 -20.35
C LYS A 495 2.17 -15.31 -19.43
N TYR A 496 2.12 -15.80 -18.18
CA TYR A 496 3.08 -15.44 -17.14
C TYR A 496 3.85 -16.68 -16.65
N PRO A 497 5.13 -16.84 -17.01
CA PRO A 497 5.94 -17.96 -16.55
C PRO A 497 6.18 -17.95 -15.03
N GLU A 498 6.04 -16.79 -14.37
CA GLU A 498 6.18 -16.64 -12.93
C GLU A 498 4.93 -17.09 -12.17
N LEU A 499 3.75 -17.11 -12.80
CA LEU A 499 2.51 -17.55 -12.15
C LEU A 499 2.44 -19.07 -12.13
N GLN A 500 2.25 -19.64 -10.94
CA GLN A 500 2.19 -21.08 -10.74
C GLN A 500 0.91 -21.47 -10.02
N LYS A 501 0.31 -22.57 -10.47
CA LYS A 501 -0.79 -23.23 -9.77
C LYS A 501 -0.21 -24.24 -8.78
N VAL A 502 -0.57 -24.13 -7.51
CA VAL A 502 -0.05 -25.01 -6.45
C VAL A 502 -0.96 -26.23 -6.33
N ASN A 503 -0.39 -27.42 -6.51
CA ASN A 503 -1.13 -28.67 -6.42
C ASN A 503 -1.22 -29.13 -4.95
N LEU A 504 -2.46 -29.22 -4.45
CA LEU A 504 -2.77 -29.77 -3.12
C LEU A 504 -3.07 -31.27 -3.23
N LYS A 505 -2.22 -32.10 -2.62
CA LYS A 505 -2.38 -33.57 -2.62
C LYS A 505 -3.59 -34.04 -1.81
#